data_AF-A0A853J841-F1
#
_entry.id   AF-A0A853J841-F1
#
_cell.length_a   1.000
_cell.length_b   1.000
_cell.length_c   1.000
_cell.angle_alpha   90.00
_cell.angle_beta   90.00
_cell.angle_gamma   90.00
#
_symmetry.space_group_name_H-M   'P 1'
#
loop_
_entity.id
_entity.type
_entity.pdbx_description
1 polymer ?
#
loop_
_entity_poly.entity_id
_entity_poly.type
_entity_poly.pdbx_seq_one_letter_code
_entity_poly.pdbx_strand_id
1 'polypeptide(L)'
;MNLHALPSRRRVAPTALALALGLAFAGTTLAGETCDLSGAGEDDGGAAAAGIDAIACGTGAVASGESSTAYGNTATASGDESTATGDASLATGNMSTATGARSRATFEGATATGAHSFATGASSTATGNIAQATGAFSTATGSASIAGGSSSTATGVAAEATAASATATGRASHATGAGSTATGASSTASGEGSTATGVSSVASGLRSVALGAGSQATAEQGIAIGVLSQASGQYGTAVGSNSVAAGQNSTALGDGSDALGMASAALGADSGAALFGDTALGSAASAGGGSSTAIGYDSQANAAGSVALGAGSVANQAGTISVGSAGNERRVVNVAAGTGASDAVNLSQLQATLATANAYTDTAVATGGTAANAYTDDREAAIRGDLEAGDAATLTAANTYTDHAIEQLTGFGEGFDAFRAGVDRRFEQQDDRIGRVGALNAAMIGMAASAAAVEDGQSRLGFAIGEHDGKQAFSIGLQQRIGKRVALTVGGAFSGSERSTTLGVGIGF
;
A
#
# COMPACT_ATOMS: atom_id res chain seq x y z
N MET A 1 26.94 -73.21 -40.82
CA MET A 1 28.01 -73.21 -41.84
C MET A 1 29.32 -73.50 -41.13
N ASN A 2 29.97 -74.60 -41.55
CA ASN A 2 31.39 -75.02 -41.45
C ASN A 2 32.09 -74.97 -40.07
N LEU A 3 32.43 -76.09 -39.40
CA LEU A 3 33.38 -77.18 -39.69
C LEU A 3 34.86 -76.77 -39.78
N HIS A 4 35.71 -77.58 -39.08
CA HIS A 4 37.17 -77.79 -39.21
C HIS A 4 38.09 -76.72 -38.57
N ALA A 5 39.22 -77.04 -37.90
CA ALA A 5 39.91 -78.31 -37.64
C ALA A 5 40.96 -78.11 -36.51
N LEU A 6 41.20 -79.17 -35.73
CA LEU A 6 42.48 -79.43 -35.07
C LEU A 6 43.50 -80.00 -36.07
N PRO A 7 44.80 -79.84 -35.80
CA PRO A 7 45.70 -81.00 -35.76
C PRO A 7 46.69 -80.89 -34.60
N SER A 8 47.55 -81.85 -34.24
CA SER A 8 47.57 -83.32 -34.23
C SER A 8 48.86 -83.68 -33.48
N ARG A 9 48.84 -84.76 -32.70
CA ARG A 9 49.97 -85.28 -31.90
C ARG A 9 51.22 -85.60 -32.74
N ARG A 10 52.40 -85.52 -32.11
CA ARG A 10 53.52 -86.45 -32.38
C ARG A 10 53.93 -87.17 -31.10
N ARG A 11 53.83 -88.49 -31.15
CA ARG A 11 54.41 -89.47 -30.22
C ARG A 11 55.84 -89.79 -30.69
N VAL A 12 56.76 -90.00 -29.76
CA VAL A 12 57.91 -90.90 -29.92
C VAL A 12 58.02 -91.72 -28.63
N ALA A 13 58.15 -93.03 -28.79
CA ALA A 13 58.47 -94.06 -27.81
C ALA A 13 59.19 -95.19 -28.59
N PRO A 14 59.64 -96.30 -27.98
CA PRO A 14 60.56 -96.50 -26.85
C PRO A 14 61.65 -97.57 -27.19
N THR A 15 62.68 -97.76 -26.35
CA THR A 15 63.52 -99.00 -26.22
C THR A 15 64.58 -98.74 -25.14
N ALA A 16 65.00 -99.60 -24.21
CA ALA A 16 64.79 -101.01 -23.86
C ALA A 16 65.25 -101.16 -22.37
N LEU A 17 64.48 -101.80 -21.47
CA LEU A 17 64.59 -103.21 -21.02
C LEU A 17 65.93 -103.62 -20.35
N ALA A 18 65.96 -103.72 -19.01
CA ALA A 18 66.12 -104.99 -18.26
C ALA A 18 66.53 -104.80 -16.78
N LEU A 19 65.63 -105.24 -15.89
CA LEU A 19 65.87 -106.16 -14.76
C LEU A 19 66.97 -105.86 -13.73
N ALA A 20 66.56 -105.34 -12.56
CA ALA A 20 67.16 -105.70 -11.27
C ALA A 20 66.09 -105.67 -10.18
N LEU A 21 65.60 -106.86 -9.85
CA LEU A 21 64.76 -107.16 -8.70
C LEU A 21 65.67 -107.13 -7.45
N GLY A 22 65.63 -106.02 -6.71
CA GLY A 22 66.35 -105.84 -5.45
C GLY A 22 65.37 -105.39 -4.38
N LEU A 23 64.94 -106.35 -3.54
CA LEU A 23 64.21 -106.12 -2.31
C LEU A 23 64.98 -105.16 -1.38
N ALA A 24 64.19 -104.47 -0.55
CA ALA A 24 64.58 -103.72 0.64
C ALA A 24 65.23 -102.35 0.39
N PHE A 25 64.39 -101.32 0.36
CA PHE A 25 64.31 -100.38 1.48
C PHE A 25 62.91 -99.78 1.46
N ALA A 26 62.19 -100.00 2.57
CA ALA A 26 60.91 -99.37 2.85
C ALA A 26 61.14 -97.86 2.98
N GLY A 27 60.93 -97.13 1.89
CA GLY A 27 60.58 -95.72 1.97
C GLY A 27 59.10 -95.63 2.32
N THR A 28 58.78 -95.89 3.58
CA THR A 28 57.50 -95.49 4.16
C THR A 28 57.39 -93.99 3.97
N THR A 29 56.56 -93.53 3.03
CA THR A 29 55.99 -92.18 3.09
C THR A 29 55.05 -92.19 4.29
N LEU A 30 55.61 -92.03 5.50
CA LEU A 30 54.82 -91.84 6.70
C LEU A 30 54.01 -90.56 6.49
N ALA A 31 52.70 -90.70 6.47
CA ALA A 31 51.82 -89.69 7.03
C ALA A 31 52.17 -89.59 8.53
N GLY A 32 53.27 -88.89 8.83
CA GLY A 32 53.71 -88.60 10.19
C GLY A 32 52.70 -87.70 10.87
N GLU A 33 52.52 -87.92 12.17
CA GLU A 33 51.46 -87.39 13.02
C GLU A 33 51.23 -85.89 12.83
N THR A 34 50.21 -85.55 12.03
CA THR A 34 49.90 -84.15 11.74
C THR A 34 49.30 -83.44 12.93
N CYS A 35 48.76 -84.15 13.92
CA CYS A 35 48.12 -83.54 15.08
C CYS A 35 48.69 -84.09 16.40
N ASP A 36 48.99 -83.19 17.32
CA ASP A 36 49.34 -83.40 18.72
C ASP A 36 48.12 -83.06 19.61
N LEU A 37 47.87 -83.92 20.59
CA LEU A 37 46.82 -83.80 21.61
C LEU A 37 47.51 -83.94 22.96
N SER A 38 47.25 -83.03 23.91
CA SER A 38 47.92 -83.04 25.21
C SER A 38 47.88 -84.43 25.87
N GLY A 39 49.05 -85.05 26.08
CA GLY A 39 49.20 -86.39 26.68
C GLY A 39 49.99 -87.41 25.86
N ALA A 40 50.30 -87.12 24.59
CA ALA A 40 51.18 -87.93 23.74
C ALA A 40 52.42 -87.11 23.36
N GLY A 41 53.48 -87.19 24.17
CA GLY A 41 54.76 -86.57 23.81
C GLY A 41 55.38 -87.34 22.66
N GLU A 42 55.31 -86.79 21.45
CA GLU A 42 55.90 -87.36 20.24
C GLU A 42 56.89 -86.35 19.64
N ASP A 43 58.12 -86.80 19.41
CA ASP A 43 59.33 -85.98 19.19
C ASP A 43 59.68 -85.82 17.69
N ASP A 44 58.74 -86.07 16.79
CA ASP A 44 59.06 -86.42 15.40
C ASP A 44 58.54 -85.43 14.35
N GLY A 45 58.17 -84.21 14.77
CA GLY A 45 58.26 -83.01 13.93
C GLY A 45 56.94 -82.42 13.42
N GLY A 46 56.47 -81.39 14.11
CA GLY A 46 55.61 -80.38 13.49
C GLY A 46 54.80 -79.57 14.48
N ALA A 47 53.76 -80.17 15.05
CA ALA A 47 52.82 -79.51 15.93
C ALA A 47 53.26 -79.59 17.40
N ALA A 48 52.84 -78.63 18.24
CA ALA A 48 53.13 -78.59 19.67
C ALA A 48 51.89 -78.17 20.47
N ALA A 49 51.28 -79.10 21.21
CA ALA A 49 50.15 -78.88 22.11
C ALA A 49 50.64 -78.79 23.58
N ALA A 50 51.24 -77.65 23.95
CA ALA A 50 51.81 -77.42 25.29
C ALA A 50 50.79 -77.05 26.37
N GLY A 51 49.58 -76.60 25.99
CA GLY A 51 48.51 -76.27 26.92
C GLY A 51 47.79 -77.52 27.45
N ILE A 52 47.18 -77.41 28.64
CA ILE A 52 46.28 -78.44 29.17
C ILE A 52 45.05 -78.53 28.24
N ASP A 53 44.61 -79.74 27.87
CA ASP A 53 43.49 -79.99 26.95
C ASP A 53 43.63 -79.29 25.57
N ALA A 54 44.87 -79.00 25.15
CA ALA A 54 45.14 -78.33 23.89
C ALA A 54 45.21 -79.30 22.69
N ILE A 55 44.91 -78.77 21.50
CA ILE A 55 44.96 -79.48 20.22
C ILE A 55 45.82 -78.67 19.26
N ALA A 56 46.90 -79.24 18.74
CA ALA A 56 47.72 -78.63 17.70
C ALA A 56 47.78 -79.54 16.48
N CYS A 57 47.37 -79.09 15.31
CA CYS A 57 47.41 -79.88 14.09
C CYS A 57 47.95 -79.10 12.89
N GLY A 58 49.02 -79.60 12.27
CA GLY A 58 49.73 -79.00 11.16
C GLY A 58 51.21 -78.82 11.48
N THR A 59 52.05 -78.85 10.44
CA THR A 59 53.49 -78.57 10.60
C THR A 59 53.71 -77.20 11.22
N GLY A 60 54.49 -77.10 12.28
CA GLY A 60 54.73 -75.86 13.02
C GLY A 60 53.55 -75.29 13.80
N ALA A 61 52.42 -76.00 13.91
CA ALA A 61 51.28 -75.53 14.69
C ALA A 61 51.61 -75.48 16.19
N VAL A 62 51.20 -74.45 16.92
CA VAL A 62 51.48 -74.28 18.36
C VAL A 62 50.19 -73.96 19.09
N ALA A 63 49.78 -74.82 20.03
CA ALA A 63 48.67 -74.59 20.95
C ALA A 63 49.20 -74.59 22.39
N SER A 64 49.43 -73.41 22.97
CA SER A 64 50.09 -73.26 24.29
C SER A 64 49.19 -72.73 25.40
N GLY A 65 47.98 -72.25 25.07
CA GLY A 65 46.99 -71.84 26.08
C GLY A 65 46.17 -73.03 26.60
N GLU A 66 45.59 -72.91 27.78
CA GLU A 66 44.67 -73.93 28.32
C GLU A 66 43.45 -74.09 27.39
N SER A 67 43.02 -75.33 27.09
CA SER A 67 41.92 -75.64 26.17
C SER A 67 42.03 -74.97 24.78
N SER A 68 43.24 -74.70 24.31
CA SER A 68 43.47 -74.01 23.02
C SER A 68 43.49 -74.96 21.83
N THR A 69 43.11 -74.48 20.65
CA THR A 69 43.10 -75.26 19.40
C THR A 69 43.85 -74.52 18.30
N ALA A 70 44.95 -75.07 17.79
CA ALA A 70 45.66 -74.61 16.61
C ALA A 70 45.55 -75.62 15.47
N TYR A 71 44.98 -75.25 14.32
CA TYR A 71 44.81 -76.11 13.15
C TYR A 71 45.27 -75.41 11.87
N GLY A 72 46.39 -75.84 11.29
CA GLY A 72 46.99 -75.27 10.09
C GLY A 72 48.51 -75.19 10.19
N ASN A 73 49.19 -75.11 9.04
CA ASN A 73 50.65 -74.94 9.00
C ASN A 73 51.04 -73.63 9.70
N THR A 74 51.91 -73.69 10.70
CA THR A 74 52.33 -72.55 11.54
C THR A 74 51.20 -71.78 12.24
N ALA A 75 50.02 -72.39 12.41
CA ALA A 75 48.94 -71.80 13.21
C ALA A 75 49.37 -71.68 14.68
N THR A 76 49.09 -70.58 15.36
CA THR A 76 49.46 -70.38 16.77
C THR A 76 48.26 -69.95 17.59
N ALA A 77 47.88 -70.76 18.57
CA ALA A 77 46.84 -70.50 19.58
C ALA A 77 47.50 -70.46 20.97
N SER A 78 47.82 -69.26 21.47
CA SER A 78 48.57 -69.09 22.73
C SER A 78 47.77 -68.51 23.89
N GLY A 79 46.55 -68.04 23.63
CA GLY A 79 45.64 -67.61 24.69
C GLY A 79 44.82 -68.78 25.24
N ASP A 80 44.37 -68.68 26.48
CA ASP A 80 43.47 -69.68 27.08
C ASP A 80 42.14 -69.71 26.31
N GLU A 81 41.58 -70.89 26.07
CA GLU A 81 40.38 -71.13 25.25
C GLU A 81 40.45 -70.54 23.83
N SER A 82 41.67 -70.29 23.32
CA SER A 82 41.84 -69.68 21.99
C SER A 82 41.76 -70.70 20.85
N THR A 83 41.28 -70.27 19.68
CA THR A 83 41.19 -71.11 18.48
C THR A 83 41.87 -70.43 17.29
N ALA A 84 42.92 -71.02 16.72
CA ALA A 84 43.59 -70.57 15.51
C ALA A 84 43.44 -71.61 14.39
N THR A 85 42.65 -71.36 13.36
CA THR A 85 42.43 -72.28 12.23
C THR A 85 42.83 -71.64 10.90
N GLY A 86 43.88 -72.12 10.24
CA GLY A 86 44.37 -71.62 8.95
C GLY A 86 45.90 -71.58 8.87
N ASP A 87 46.45 -71.50 7.66
CA ASP A 87 47.90 -71.29 7.45
C ASP A 87 48.35 -69.98 8.11
N ALA A 88 49.29 -70.07 9.03
CA ALA A 88 49.83 -68.94 9.80
C ALA A 88 48.77 -68.08 10.52
N SER A 89 47.63 -68.67 10.91
CA SER A 89 46.65 -67.98 11.76
C SER A 89 47.22 -67.79 13.18
N LEU A 90 46.83 -66.69 13.84
CA LEU A 90 47.39 -66.29 15.13
C LEU A 90 46.28 -65.87 16.10
N ALA A 91 46.01 -66.67 17.11
CA ALA A 91 45.09 -66.40 18.21
C ALA A 91 45.88 -66.31 19.53
N THR A 92 46.27 -65.11 19.96
CA THR A 92 47.10 -64.93 21.18
C THR A 92 46.34 -64.36 22.37
N GLY A 93 45.10 -63.88 22.16
CA GLY A 93 44.25 -63.42 23.26
C GLY A 93 43.48 -64.55 23.91
N ASN A 94 43.14 -64.42 25.19
CA ASN A 94 42.25 -65.36 25.87
C ASN A 94 40.85 -65.34 25.22
N MET A 95 40.21 -66.50 25.07
CA MET A 95 38.95 -66.69 24.35
C MET A 95 38.96 -66.12 22.92
N SER A 96 40.13 -65.95 22.30
CA SER A 96 40.24 -65.38 20.95
C SER A 96 40.08 -66.43 19.86
N THR A 97 39.50 -66.05 18.73
CA THR A 97 39.29 -66.94 17.58
C THR A 97 39.88 -66.33 16.33
N ALA A 98 40.85 -66.98 15.67
CA ALA A 98 41.45 -66.57 14.41
C ALA A 98 41.23 -67.68 13.35
N THR A 99 40.27 -67.50 12.45
CA THR A 99 39.97 -68.46 11.38
C THR A 99 40.24 -67.88 10.00
N GLY A 100 41.21 -68.40 9.27
CA GLY A 100 41.62 -67.96 7.94
C GLY A 100 43.15 -67.92 7.79
N ALA A 101 43.64 -67.99 6.56
CA ALA A 101 45.08 -67.87 6.33
C ALA A 101 45.56 -66.48 6.78
N ARG A 102 46.54 -66.45 7.71
CA ARG A 102 47.11 -65.23 8.29
C ARG A 102 46.11 -64.33 9.02
N SER A 103 44.98 -64.87 9.48
CA SER A 103 44.07 -64.14 10.38
C SER A 103 44.73 -63.93 11.74
N ARG A 104 44.51 -62.77 12.38
CA ARG A 104 45.12 -62.42 13.67
C ARG A 104 44.06 -61.94 14.66
N ALA A 105 43.93 -62.65 15.78
CA ALA A 105 43.12 -62.28 16.93
C ALA A 105 44.02 -62.19 18.18
N THR A 106 44.40 -60.98 18.60
CA THR A 106 45.53 -60.82 19.55
C THR A 106 45.15 -60.32 20.94
N PHE A 107 43.87 -60.03 21.18
CA PHE A 107 43.36 -59.55 22.46
C PHE A 107 42.22 -60.44 22.97
N GLU A 108 41.89 -60.30 24.26
CA GLU A 108 40.83 -61.07 24.92
C GLU A 108 39.49 -60.96 24.16
N GLY A 109 38.87 -62.10 23.87
CA GLY A 109 37.59 -62.21 23.17
C GLY A 109 37.60 -61.71 21.72
N ALA A 110 38.77 -61.46 21.13
CA ALA A 110 38.86 -61.00 19.74
C ALA A 110 38.53 -62.14 18.76
N THR A 111 37.75 -61.85 17.72
CA THR A 111 37.36 -62.81 16.68
C THR A 111 37.76 -62.31 15.30
N ALA A 112 38.72 -62.96 14.64
CA ALA A 112 39.17 -62.66 13.28
C ALA A 112 38.82 -63.83 12.34
N THR A 113 37.87 -63.63 11.43
CA THR A 113 37.42 -64.66 10.47
C THR A 113 37.59 -64.16 9.03
N GLY A 114 38.44 -64.80 8.24
CA GLY A 114 38.78 -64.42 6.87
C GLY A 114 40.29 -64.40 6.63
N ALA A 115 40.72 -64.59 5.38
CA ALA A 115 42.14 -64.50 5.06
C ALA A 115 42.65 -63.07 5.32
N HIS A 116 43.76 -62.94 6.04
CA HIS A 116 44.34 -61.65 6.44
C HIS A 116 43.39 -60.75 7.26
N SER A 117 42.42 -61.28 7.99
CA SER A 117 41.63 -60.47 8.93
C SER A 117 42.43 -60.14 10.21
N PHE A 118 42.22 -58.96 10.77
CA PHE A 118 42.92 -58.46 11.96
C PHE A 118 41.90 -57.99 13.01
N ALA A 119 41.69 -58.76 14.06
CA ALA A 119 40.96 -58.37 15.25
C ALA A 119 41.96 -58.08 16.38
N THR A 120 42.40 -56.83 16.51
CA THR A 120 43.46 -56.42 17.44
C THR A 120 42.98 -55.44 18.50
N GLY A 121 41.66 -55.26 18.65
CA GLY A 121 41.05 -54.62 19.82
C GLY A 121 40.50 -55.67 20.80
N ALA A 122 40.41 -55.33 22.08
CA ALA A 122 39.73 -56.17 23.08
C ALA A 122 38.27 -56.39 22.67
N SER A 123 37.80 -57.64 22.69
CA SER A 123 36.45 -58.05 22.27
C SER A 123 36.04 -57.54 20.89
N SER A 124 37.01 -57.38 19.98
CA SER A 124 36.76 -56.93 18.60
C SER A 124 36.38 -58.09 17.68
N THR A 125 35.61 -57.82 16.64
CA THR A 125 35.21 -58.82 15.64
C THR A 125 35.57 -58.33 14.23
N ALA A 126 36.46 -59.03 13.53
CA ALA A 126 36.83 -58.77 12.14
C ALA A 126 36.44 -59.96 11.25
N THR A 127 35.37 -59.83 10.45
CA THR A 127 34.89 -60.86 9.54
C THR A 127 34.98 -60.40 8.08
N GLY A 128 35.85 -61.01 7.29
CA GLY A 128 36.06 -60.69 5.87
C GLY A 128 37.53 -60.72 5.48
N ASN A 129 37.81 -60.83 4.17
CA ASN A 129 39.18 -60.76 3.68
C ASN A 129 39.75 -59.36 3.94
N ILE A 130 40.88 -59.27 4.66
CA ILE A 130 41.54 -57.99 5.01
C ILE A 130 40.67 -57.09 5.92
N ALA A 131 39.64 -57.64 6.59
CA ALA A 131 38.87 -56.88 7.58
C ALA A 131 39.74 -56.50 8.78
N GLN A 132 39.62 -55.27 9.28
CA GLN A 132 40.42 -54.73 10.38
C GLN A 132 39.51 -54.19 11.48
N ALA A 133 39.47 -54.84 12.63
CA ALA A 133 38.79 -54.37 13.84
C ALA A 133 39.86 -54.08 14.90
N THR A 134 40.33 -52.83 14.97
CA THR A 134 41.46 -52.44 15.83
C THR A 134 41.00 -51.72 17.10
N GLY A 135 39.78 -51.20 17.14
CA GLY A 135 39.21 -50.58 18.33
C GLY A 135 38.68 -51.61 19.33
N ALA A 136 38.71 -51.30 20.64
CA ALA A 136 38.03 -52.11 21.64
C ALA A 136 36.52 -52.18 21.36
N PHE A 137 35.90 -53.35 21.49
CA PHE A 137 34.49 -53.61 21.17
C PHE A 137 34.09 -53.27 19.72
N SER A 138 35.06 -53.16 18.81
CA SER A 138 34.78 -52.80 17.40
C SER A 138 34.33 -54.00 16.57
N THR A 139 33.50 -53.77 15.57
CA THR A 139 33.03 -54.81 14.64
C THR A 139 33.28 -54.38 13.20
N ALA A 140 34.16 -55.09 12.48
CA ALA A 140 34.42 -54.91 11.06
C ALA A 140 33.93 -56.14 10.28
N THR A 141 32.86 -56.00 9.50
CA THR A 141 32.28 -57.10 8.70
C THR A 141 32.23 -56.71 7.22
N GLY A 142 33.01 -57.37 6.38
CA GLY A 142 33.12 -57.07 4.95
C GLY A 142 34.57 -57.17 4.46
N SER A 143 34.75 -57.35 3.14
CA SER A 143 36.10 -57.32 2.57
C SER A 143 36.69 -55.93 2.73
N ALA A 144 37.90 -55.85 3.30
CA ALA A 144 38.61 -54.59 3.58
C ALA A 144 37.83 -53.58 4.43
N SER A 145 36.85 -54.00 5.24
CA SER A 145 36.22 -53.10 6.20
C SER A 145 37.19 -52.73 7.33
N ILE A 146 37.07 -51.51 7.85
CA ILE A 146 37.93 -50.96 8.90
C ILE A 146 37.06 -50.39 10.02
N ALA A 147 37.07 -51.04 11.18
CA ALA A 147 36.50 -50.53 12.43
C ALA A 147 37.66 -50.13 13.37
N GLY A 148 38.09 -48.88 13.25
CA GLY A 148 39.28 -48.36 13.93
C GLY A 148 39.01 -47.76 15.31
N GLY A 149 37.81 -47.23 15.52
CA GLY A 149 37.43 -46.56 16.77
C GLY A 149 36.92 -47.52 17.85
N SER A 150 37.03 -47.11 19.11
CA SER A 150 36.38 -47.84 20.22
C SER A 150 34.87 -47.92 19.99
N SER A 151 34.27 -49.09 20.19
CA SER A 151 32.84 -49.36 19.97
C SER A 151 32.34 -49.01 18.57
N SER A 152 33.23 -48.96 17.57
CA SER A 152 32.87 -48.65 16.19
C SER A 152 32.33 -49.87 15.46
N THR A 153 31.46 -49.65 14.47
CA THR A 153 30.89 -50.71 13.64
C THR A 153 31.07 -50.36 12.17
N ALA A 154 31.78 -51.18 11.40
CA ALA A 154 31.96 -51.05 9.96
C ALA A 154 31.43 -52.30 9.25
N THR A 155 30.28 -52.21 8.60
CA THR A 155 29.64 -53.32 7.86
C THR A 155 29.48 -52.99 6.38
N GLY A 156 30.17 -53.71 5.51
CA GLY A 156 30.18 -53.50 4.06
C GLY A 156 31.58 -53.60 3.47
N VAL A 157 31.66 -53.87 2.16
CA VAL A 157 32.96 -53.89 1.46
C VAL A 157 33.58 -52.50 1.51
N ALA A 158 34.80 -52.40 2.04
CA ALA A 158 35.52 -51.15 2.26
C ALA A 158 34.77 -50.11 3.11
N ALA A 159 33.87 -50.53 4.00
CA ALA A 159 33.26 -49.63 4.99
C ALA A 159 34.31 -49.19 6.03
N GLU A 160 34.35 -47.92 6.38
CA GLU A 160 35.34 -47.34 7.32
C GLU A 160 34.63 -46.61 8.48
N ALA A 161 34.80 -47.10 9.70
CA ALA A 161 34.37 -46.47 10.94
C ALA A 161 35.60 -46.23 11.85
N THR A 162 36.27 -45.09 11.70
CA THR A 162 37.60 -44.85 12.30
C THR A 162 37.56 -44.08 13.62
N ALA A 163 36.44 -43.44 13.95
CA ALA A 163 36.26 -42.70 15.21
C ALA A 163 35.46 -43.48 16.25
N ALA A 164 35.56 -43.06 17.53
CA ALA A 164 34.86 -43.70 18.64
C ALA A 164 33.34 -43.68 18.43
N SER A 165 32.67 -44.80 18.70
CA SER A 165 31.23 -45.01 18.52
C SER A 165 30.71 -44.71 17.10
N ALA A 166 31.59 -44.67 16.09
CA ALA A 166 31.19 -44.44 14.71
C ALA A 166 30.56 -45.69 14.10
N THR A 167 29.53 -45.52 13.28
CA THR A 167 28.84 -46.61 12.58
C THR A 167 28.85 -46.36 11.07
N ALA A 168 29.56 -47.18 10.31
CA ALA A 168 29.57 -47.18 8.85
C ALA A 168 28.91 -48.46 8.31
N THR A 169 27.77 -48.34 7.64
CA THR A 169 27.07 -49.47 7.02
C THR A 169 26.80 -49.22 5.54
N GLY A 170 27.40 -50.00 4.65
CA GLY A 170 27.31 -49.83 3.21
C GLY A 170 28.64 -50.03 2.50
N ARG A 171 28.61 -50.27 1.18
CA ARG A 171 29.85 -50.37 0.39
C ARG A 171 30.54 -49.00 0.37
N ALA A 172 31.79 -48.94 0.80
CA ALA A 172 32.59 -47.71 0.84
C ALA A 172 31.94 -46.56 1.62
N SER A 173 31.17 -46.86 2.69
CA SER A 173 30.69 -45.82 3.61
C SER A 173 31.81 -45.38 4.55
N HIS A 174 31.82 -44.10 4.93
CA HIS A 174 32.87 -43.50 5.78
C HIS A 174 32.23 -42.78 6.97
N ALA A 175 32.39 -43.31 8.18
CA ALA A 175 32.00 -42.68 9.44
C ALA A 175 33.27 -42.30 10.23
N THR A 176 33.75 -41.07 10.03
CA THR A 176 35.04 -40.59 10.57
C THR A 176 34.89 -39.57 11.69
N GLY A 177 33.67 -39.09 11.96
CA GLY A 177 33.37 -38.27 13.13
C GLY A 177 33.06 -39.11 14.37
N ALA A 178 33.42 -38.66 15.56
CA ALA A 178 33.06 -39.36 16.80
C ALA A 178 31.52 -39.42 16.96
N GLY A 179 30.99 -40.60 17.27
CA GLY A 179 29.53 -40.85 17.34
C GLY A 179 28.79 -40.67 16.01
N SER A 180 29.50 -40.60 14.88
CA SER A 180 28.87 -40.42 13.57
C SER A 180 28.23 -41.70 13.03
N THR A 181 27.22 -41.56 12.18
CA THR A 181 26.55 -42.68 11.51
C THR A 181 26.50 -42.45 10.01
N ALA A 182 27.13 -43.32 9.22
CA ALA A 182 27.09 -43.31 7.76
C ALA A 182 26.43 -44.59 7.25
N THR A 183 25.21 -44.50 6.73
CA THR A 183 24.46 -45.65 6.20
C THR A 183 24.10 -45.43 4.72
N GLY A 184 24.67 -46.23 3.82
CA GLY A 184 24.47 -46.13 2.39
C GLY A 184 25.75 -46.39 1.60
N ALA A 185 25.64 -46.74 0.32
CA ALA A 185 26.83 -46.87 -0.51
C ALA A 185 27.49 -45.50 -0.69
N SER A 186 28.78 -45.39 -0.40
CA SER A 186 29.53 -44.12 -0.49
C SER A 186 28.99 -42.97 0.38
N SER A 187 28.18 -43.25 1.41
CA SER A 187 27.77 -42.22 2.38
C SER A 187 28.95 -41.78 3.24
N THR A 188 29.04 -40.49 3.56
CA THR A 188 30.12 -39.91 4.38
C THR A 188 29.56 -39.13 5.55
N ALA A 189 29.86 -39.55 6.78
CA ALA A 189 29.56 -38.84 8.02
C ALA A 189 30.89 -38.48 8.72
N SER A 190 31.40 -37.27 8.48
CA SER A 190 32.71 -36.82 8.99
C SER A 190 32.61 -35.81 10.14
N GLY A 191 31.44 -35.23 10.38
CA GLY A 191 31.21 -34.37 11.54
C GLY A 191 31.01 -35.20 12.82
N GLU A 192 31.46 -34.68 13.97
CA GLU A 192 31.14 -35.29 15.28
C GLU A 192 29.61 -35.32 15.48
N GLY A 193 29.07 -36.47 15.87
CA GLY A 193 27.62 -36.69 16.05
C GLY A 193 26.79 -36.54 14.77
N SER A 194 27.44 -36.54 13.59
CA SER A 194 26.74 -36.40 12.31
C SER A 194 26.04 -37.69 11.87
N THR A 195 24.97 -37.57 11.11
CA THR A 195 24.24 -38.72 10.53
C THR A 195 24.09 -38.54 9.03
N ALA A 196 24.66 -39.42 8.22
CA ALA A 196 24.51 -39.48 6.78
C ALA A 196 23.82 -40.79 6.37
N THR A 197 22.58 -40.72 5.89
CA THR A 197 21.80 -41.90 5.46
C THR A 197 21.32 -41.72 4.03
N GLY A 198 21.80 -42.54 3.11
CA GLY A 198 21.51 -42.45 1.67
C GLY A 198 22.74 -42.77 0.82
N VAL A 199 22.53 -43.16 -0.44
CA VAL A 199 23.65 -43.33 -1.38
C VAL A 199 24.31 -41.98 -1.61
N SER A 200 25.62 -41.91 -1.41
CA SER A 200 26.41 -40.68 -1.59
C SER A 200 25.94 -39.48 -0.74
N SER A 201 25.22 -39.71 0.37
CA SER A 201 24.90 -38.62 1.31
C SER A 201 26.16 -38.15 2.04
N VAL A 202 26.20 -36.87 2.39
CA VAL A 202 27.35 -36.23 3.06
C VAL A 202 26.87 -35.43 4.26
N ALA A 203 27.27 -35.83 5.46
CA ALA A 203 27.08 -35.08 6.69
C ALA A 203 28.46 -34.72 7.27
N SER A 204 28.99 -33.55 6.89
CA SER A 204 30.33 -33.12 7.30
C SER A 204 30.33 -32.05 8.39
N GLY A 205 29.17 -31.47 8.70
CA GLY A 205 29.02 -30.50 9.77
C GLY A 205 28.97 -31.14 11.17
N LEU A 206 29.38 -30.39 12.19
CA LEU A 206 29.20 -30.81 13.59
C LEU A 206 27.72 -31.04 13.88
N ARG A 207 27.34 -32.24 14.36
CA ARG A 207 25.96 -32.65 14.66
C ARG A 207 24.98 -32.47 13.48
N SER A 208 25.48 -32.53 12.24
CA SER A 208 24.65 -32.38 11.04
C SER A 208 23.88 -33.65 10.68
N VAL A 209 22.75 -33.53 10.00
CA VAL A 209 21.93 -34.66 9.54
C VAL A 209 21.71 -34.55 8.03
N ALA A 210 22.16 -35.54 7.26
CA ALA A 210 21.92 -35.68 5.83
C ALA A 210 21.13 -36.98 5.56
N LEU A 211 19.86 -36.88 5.17
CA LEU A 211 18.98 -38.01 4.91
C LEU A 211 18.42 -37.94 3.48
N GLY A 212 18.85 -38.85 2.61
CA GLY A 212 18.47 -38.88 1.20
C GLY A 212 19.67 -39.17 0.29
N ALA A 213 19.42 -39.65 -0.93
CA ALA A 213 20.50 -39.86 -1.89
C ALA A 213 21.12 -38.51 -2.29
N GLY A 214 22.44 -38.38 -2.15
CA GLY A 214 23.17 -37.15 -2.46
C GLY A 214 22.81 -35.94 -1.59
N SER A 215 22.09 -36.11 -0.47
CA SER A 215 21.86 -35.02 0.48
C SER A 215 23.16 -34.55 1.12
N GLN A 216 23.27 -33.25 1.38
CA GLN A 216 24.49 -32.61 1.86
C GLN A 216 24.18 -31.69 3.04
N ALA A 217 24.62 -32.07 4.23
CA ALA A 217 24.60 -31.23 5.42
C ALA A 217 26.04 -30.90 5.81
N THR A 218 26.56 -29.78 5.30
CA THR A 218 28.00 -29.47 5.37
C THR A 218 28.37 -28.47 6.46
N ALA A 219 27.37 -27.77 7.02
CA ALA A 219 27.56 -26.81 8.11
C ALA A 219 27.13 -27.37 9.47
N GLU A 220 27.64 -26.76 10.55
CA GLU A 220 27.28 -27.13 11.92
C GLU A 220 25.77 -27.06 12.14
N GLN A 221 25.24 -28.13 12.72
CA GLN A 221 23.82 -28.35 12.99
C GLN A 221 22.93 -28.18 11.75
N GLY A 222 23.49 -28.36 10.55
CA GLY A 222 22.76 -28.39 9.30
C GLY A 222 21.89 -29.64 9.19
N ILE A 223 20.66 -29.49 8.74
CA ILE A 223 19.70 -30.59 8.54
C ILE A 223 19.30 -30.59 7.06
N ALA A 224 19.72 -31.59 6.30
CA ALA A 224 19.38 -31.79 4.90
C ALA A 224 18.57 -33.10 4.76
N ILE A 225 17.27 -33.01 4.47
CA ILE A 225 16.37 -34.17 4.33
C ILE A 225 15.68 -34.13 2.97
N GLY A 226 16.03 -35.04 2.07
CA GLY A 226 15.55 -35.07 0.69
C GLY A 226 16.64 -35.51 -0.28
N VAL A 227 16.27 -35.92 -1.50
CA VAL A 227 17.26 -36.21 -2.53
C VAL A 227 17.91 -34.91 -2.97
N LEU A 228 19.25 -34.86 -2.95
CA LEU A 228 20.02 -33.66 -3.32
C LEU A 228 19.71 -32.39 -2.50
N SER A 229 19.10 -32.51 -1.31
CA SER A 229 18.92 -31.37 -0.41
C SER A 229 20.27 -30.88 0.14
N GLN A 230 20.38 -29.58 0.40
CA GLN A 230 21.64 -28.92 0.77
C GLN A 230 21.42 -27.98 1.96
N ALA A 231 22.00 -28.33 3.11
CA ALA A 231 22.09 -27.45 4.28
C ALA A 231 23.55 -27.02 4.46
N SER A 232 23.91 -25.89 3.85
CA SER A 232 25.27 -25.31 3.86
C SER A 232 25.41 -24.09 4.75
N GLY A 233 24.31 -23.55 5.28
CA GLY A 233 24.31 -22.55 6.34
C GLY A 233 24.34 -23.18 7.74
N GLN A 234 25.06 -22.56 8.68
CA GLN A 234 25.05 -22.98 10.09
C GLN A 234 23.63 -22.91 10.64
N TYR A 235 23.17 -23.95 11.36
CA TYR A 235 21.79 -24.12 11.80
C TYR A 235 20.75 -24.13 10.66
N GLY A 236 21.18 -24.32 9.41
CA GLY A 236 20.32 -24.36 8.24
C GLY A 236 19.48 -25.64 8.19
N THR A 237 18.21 -25.51 7.83
CA THR A 237 17.31 -26.66 7.67
C THR A 237 16.75 -26.69 6.25
N ALA A 238 17.15 -27.68 5.45
CA ALA A 238 16.68 -27.95 4.09
C ALA A 238 15.88 -29.26 4.07
N VAL A 239 14.58 -29.19 3.84
CA VAL A 239 13.68 -30.36 3.80
C VAL A 239 12.87 -30.34 2.50
N GLY A 240 13.08 -31.35 1.65
CA GLY A 240 12.53 -31.44 0.31
C GLY A 240 13.62 -31.78 -0.70
N SER A 241 13.27 -32.42 -1.81
CA SER A 241 14.26 -32.70 -2.86
C SER A 241 14.79 -31.39 -3.44
N ASN A 242 16.10 -31.32 -3.70
CA ASN A 242 16.78 -30.10 -4.18
C ASN A 242 16.61 -28.83 -3.31
N SER A 243 16.05 -28.92 -2.10
CA SER A 243 15.95 -27.76 -1.20
C SER A 243 17.33 -27.27 -0.77
N VAL A 244 17.49 -25.95 -0.65
CA VAL A 244 18.76 -25.30 -0.30
C VAL A 244 18.56 -24.33 0.87
N ALA A 245 19.19 -24.64 2.01
CA ALA A 245 19.31 -23.75 3.16
C ALA A 245 20.78 -23.29 3.27
N ALA A 246 21.14 -22.23 2.54
CA ALA A 246 22.51 -21.72 2.42
C ALA A 246 22.84 -20.61 3.42
N GLY A 247 21.84 -19.87 3.89
CA GLY A 247 22.04 -18.84 4.91
C GLY A 247 22.20 -19.42 6.32
N GLN A 248 22.95 -18.73 7.19
CA GLN A 248 22.94 -19.05 8.63
C GLN A 248 21.51 -18.89 9.20
N ASN A 249 21.06 -19.80 10.05
CA ASN A 249 19.70 -19.85 10.60
C ASN A 249 18.60 -19.87 9.52
N SER A 250 18.90 -20.34 8.31
CA SER A 250 17.91 -20.40 7.22
C SER A 250 17.04 -21.65 7.29
N THR A 251 15.81 -21.56 6.79
CA THR A 251 14.89 -22.71 6.67
C THR A 251 14.30 -22.78 5.28
N ALA A 252 14.62 -23.84 4.54
CA ALA A 252 14.04 -24.19 3.25
C ALA A 252 13.18 -25.45 3.40
N LEU A 253 11.87 -25.34 3.18
CA LEU A 253 10.90 -26.45 3.29
C LEU A 253 10.05 -26.53 2.03
N GLY A 254 10.34 -27.49 1.15
CA GLY A 254 9.69 -27.67 -0.15
C GLY A 254 10.63 -28.28 -1.19
N ASP A 255 10.09 -28.90 -2.24
CA ASP A 255 10.91 -29.28 -3.40
C ASP A 255 11.45 -28.01 -4.07
N GLY A 256 12.76 -27.93 -4.30
CA GLY A 256 13.39 -26.77 -4.93
C GLY A 256 13.29 -25.44 -4.15
N SER A 257 12.98 -25.45 -2.84
CA SER A 257 12.95 -24.22 -2.06
C SER A 257 14.36 -23.70 -1.75
N ASP A 258 14.55 -22.39 -1.84
CA ASP A 258 15.84 -21.71 -1.70
C ASP A 258 15.80 -20.66 -0.57
N ALA A 259 16.38 -20.98 0.59
CA ALA A 259 16.61 -20.04 1.69
C ALA A 259 18.09 -19.63 1.72
N LEU A 260 18.43 -18.63 0.91
CA LEU A 260 19.81 -18.22 0.62
C LEU A 260 20.33 -17.16 1.59
N GLY A 261 19.45 -16.32 2.13
CA GLY A 261 19.80 -15.26 3.05
C GLY A 261 20.00 -15.73 4.50
N MET A 262 20.81 -15.03 5.28
CA MET A 262 20.87 -15.25 6.73
C MET A 262 19.51 -14.97 7.38
N ALA A 263 19.09 -15.83 8.30
CA ALA A 263 17.78 -15.79 8.95
C ALA A 263 16.59 -15.77 7.97
N SER A 264 16.77 -16.35 6.78
CA SER A 264 15.73 -16.41 5.76
C SER A 264 14.87 -17.68 5.88
N ALA A 265 13.65 -17.61 5.37
CA ALA A 265 12.72 -18.73 5.40
C ALA A 265 11.99 -18.87 4.05
N ALA A 266 12.13 -20.01 3.38
CA ALA A 266 11.45 -20.36 2.14
C ALA A 266 10.59 -21.63 2.37
N LEU A 267 9.26 -21.45 2.47
CA LEU A 267 8.30 -22.50 2.78
C LEU A 267 7.32 -22.68 1.61
N GLY A 268 7.51 -23.74 0.82
CA GLY A 268 6.72 -24.06 -0.37
C GLY A 268 7.61 -24.55 -1.51
N ALA A 269 7.06 -25.34 -2.42
CA ALA A 269 7.79 -25.79 -3.60
C ALA A 269 8.21 -24.58 -4.46
N ASP A 270 9.47 -24.54 -4.86
CA ASP A 270 10.10 -23.44 -5.62
C ASP A 270 10.00 -22.06 -4.93
N SER A 271 9.81 -22.01 -3.61
CA SER A 271 9.84 -20.74 -2.87
C SER A 271 11.27 -20.23 -2.71
N GLY A 272 11.46 -18.90 -2.75
CA GLY A 272 12.78 -18.28 -2.68
C GLY A 272 12.84 -17.15 -1.66
N ALA A 273 13.79 -17.21 -0.74
CA ALA A 273 14.12 -16.15 0.22
C ALA A 273 15.61 -15.79 0.07
N ALA A 274 15.89 -14.74 -0.70
CA ALA A 274 17.22 -14.51 -1.27
C ALA A 274 18.19 -13.77 -0.33
N LEU A 275 17.70 -12.84 0.49
CA LEU A 275 18.51 -11.92 1.29
C LEU A 275 18.20 -12.03 2.80
N PHE A 276 18.95 -11.27 3.59
CA PHE A 276 18.85 -11.28 5.06
C PHE A 276 17.42 -11.04 5.53
N GLY A 277 16.91 -11.95 6.36
CA GLY A 277 15.58 -11.86 6.98
C GLY A 277 14.41 -11.99 6.02
N ASP A 278 14.62 -12.42 4.77
CA ASP A 278 13.53 -12.64 3.82
C ASP A 278 12.67 -13.83 4.22
N THR A 279 11.35 -13.72 4.04
CA THR A 279 10.38 -14.79 4.31
C THR A 279 9.49 -15.00 3.10
N ALA A 280 9.56 -16.16 2.47
CA ALA A 280 8.67 -16.60 1.40
C ALA A 280 7.82 -17.77 1.87
N LEU A 281 6.49 -17.63 1.87
CA LEU A 281 5.53 -18.63 2.31
C LEU A 281 4.48 -18.88 1.23
N GLY A 282 4.54 -20.03 0.58
CA GLY A 282 3.72 -20.43 -0.56
C GLY A 282 4.58 -20.98 -1.70
N SER A 283 4.02 -21.86 -2.52
CA SER A 283 4.74 -22.34 -3.71
C SER A 283 5.02 -21.19 -4.67
N ALA A 284 6.24 -21.12 -5.22
CA ALA A 284 6.73 -20.02 -6.04
C ALA A 284 6.71 -18.63 -5.37
N ALA A 285 6.48 -18.54 -4.05
CA ALA A 285 6.61 -17.26 -3.33
C ALA A 285 8.07 -16.80 -3.37
N SER A 286 8.30 -15.51 -3.65
CA SER A 286 9.63 -14.93 -3.80
C SER A 286 9.78 -13.69 -2.94
N ALA A 287 10.62 -13.77 -1.91
CA ALA A 287 11.08 -12.65 -1.12
C ALA A 287 12.54 -12.37 -1.48
N GLY A 288 12.79 -11.23 -2.12
CA GLY A 288 14.12 -10.85 -2.62
C GLY A 288 14.53 -9.42 -2.33
N GLY A 289 13.72 -8.68 -1.56
CA GLY A 289 13.96 -7.29 -1.24
C GLY A 289 14.94 -7.05 -0.09
N GLY A 290 15.23 -8.06 0.73
CA GLY A 290 15.90 -7.90 2.02
C GLY A 290 14.93 -7.47 3.11
N SER A 291 14.87 -8.24 4.20
CA SER A 291 13.87 -8.11 5.26
C SER A 291 12.44 -8.04 4.71
N SER A 292 12.19 -8.74 3.59
CA SER A 292 10.94 -8.71 2.84
C SER A 292 10.12 -9.98 3.09
N THR A 293 8.80 -9.89 2.94
CA THR A 293 7.88 -11.00 3.24
C THR A 293 6.90 -11.23 2.10
N ALA A 294 6.97 -12.39 1.46
CA ALA A 294 6.03 -12.83 0.44
C ALA A 294 5.15 -13.97 1.00
N ILE A 295 3.83 -13.77 1.04
CA ILE A 295 2.87 -14.76 1.55
C ILE A 295 1.80 -15.04 0.49
N GLY A 296 1.82 -16.24 -0.07
CA GLY A 296 0.89 -16.73 -1.08
C GLY A 296 1.58 -17.31 -2.31
N TYR A 297 0.87 -18.16 -3.06
CA TYR A 297 1.37 -18.70 -4.32
C TYR A 297 1.80 -17.59 -5.28
N ASP A 298 3.03 -17.65 -5.79
CA ASP A 298 3.58 -16.65 -6.73
C ASP A 298 3.51 -15.20 -6.19
N SER A 299 3.53 -15.01 -4.87
CA SER A 299 3.66 -13.68 -4.27
C SER A 299 5.10 -13.19 -4.38
N GLN A 300 5.31 -11.90 -4.68
CA GLN A 300 6.62 -11.33 -4.98
C GLN A 300 6.89 -10.08 -4.14
N ALA A 301 7.76 -10.17 -3.15
CA ALA A 301 8.23 -9.06 -2.34
C ALA A 301 9.65 -8.67 -2.79
N ASN A 302 9.73 -7.74 -3.75
CA ASN A 302 10.97 -7.41 -4.46
C ASN A 302 11.70 -6.19 -3.88
N ALA A 303 11.08 -5.47 -2.94
CA ALA A 303 11.66 -4.26 -2.35
C ALA A 303 11.97 -4.42 -0.85
N ALA A 304 12.97 -3.68 -0.37
CA ALA A 304 13.44 -3.76 1.01
C ALA A 304 12.33 -3.47 2.03
N GLY A 305 12.18 -4.34 3.03
CA GLY A 305 11.17 -4.20 4.07
C GLY A 305 9.72 -4.25 3.56
N SER A 306 9.49 -4.76 2.34
CA SER A 306 8.15 -4.84 1.75
C SER A 306 7.43 -6.15 2.07
N VAL A 307 6.11 -6.14 2.00
CA VAL A 307 5.26 -7.31 2.22
C VAL A 307 4.34 -7.50 1.01
N ALA A 308 4.42 -8.64 0.33
CA ALA A 308 3.45 -9.07 -0.66
C ALA A 308 2.49 -10.08 -0.02
N LEU A 309 1.22 -9.69 0.18
CA LEU A 309 0.22 -10.47 0.89
C LEU A 309 -0.87 -10.97 -0.07
N GLY A 310 -0.96 -12.28 -0.25
CA GLY A 310 -1.89 -12.96 -1.15
C GLY A 310 -1.23 -13.48 -2.43
N ALA A 311 -1.86 -14.48 -3.05
CA ALA A 311 -1.33 -15.11 -4.27
C ALA A 311 -1.18 -14.10 -5.42
N GLY A 312 -0.04 -14.09 -6.13
CA GLY A 312 0.23 -13.13 -7.22
C GLY A 312 0.31 -11.66 -6.79
N SER A 313 0.36 -11.37 -5.48
CA SER A 313 0.62 -10.00 -5.00
C SER A 313 2.06 -9.59 -5.31
N VAL A 314 2.25 -8.34 -5.67
CA VAL A 314 3.57 -7.81 -6.04
C VAL A 314 3.85 -6.55 -5.22
N ALA A 315 4.92 -6.56 -4.43
CA ALA A 315 5.39 -5.44 -3.63
C ALA A 315 6.76 -4.96 -4.15
N ASN A 316 6.73 -3.91 -4.98
CA ASN A 316 7.93 -3.33 -5.62
C ASN A 316 8.36 -1.98 -5.00
N GLN A 317 7.80 -1.61 -3.84
CA GLN A 317 8.12 -0.36 -3.14
C GLN A 317 8.58 -0.67 -1.71
N ALA A 318 9.68 -0.06 -1.30
CA ALA A 318 10.27 -0.32 0.01
C ALA A 318 9.34 0.11 1.14
N GLY A 319 9.28 -0.68 2.22
CA GLY A 319 8.46 -0.38 3.39
C GLY A 319 6.95 -0.37 3.14
N THR A 320 6.46 -1.06 2.11
CA THR A 320 5.02 -1.13 1.78
C THR A 320 4.43 -2.52 1.98
N ILE A 321 3.12 -2.59 2.21
CA ILE A 321 2.35 -3.82 2.16
C ILE A 321 1.48 -3.77 0.89
N SER A 322 1.75 -4.65 -0.06
CA SER A 322 0.91 -4.84 -1.25
C SER A 322 -0.03 -6.02 -1.03
N VAL A 323 -1.33 -5.79 -1.17
CA VAL A 323 -2.37 -6.83 -1.08
C VAL A 323 -2.82 -7.31 -2.47
N GLY A 324 -2.12 -6.94 -3.55
CA GLY A 324 -2.50 -7.26 -4.92
C GLY A 324 -1.39 -6.94 -5.92
N SER A 325 -1.77 -6.80 -7.18
CA SER A 325 -0.89 -6.34 -8.26
C SER A 325 -1.68 -5.40 -9.18
N ALA A 326 -1.00 -4.71 -10.09
CA ALA A 326 -1.65 -3.78 -11.01
C ALA A 326 -2.75 -4.50 -11.83
N GLY A 327 -3.98 -3.99 -11.76
CA GLY A 327 -5.15 -4.60 -12.41
C GLY A 327 -5.75 -5.80 -11.67
N ASN A 328 -5.16 -6.21 -10.53
CA ASN A 328 -5.66 -7.27 -9.66
C ASN A 328 -5.70 -6.77 -8.19
N GLU A 329 -6.24 -5.56 -7.99
CA GLU A 329 -6.36 -4.97 -6.67
C GLU A 329 -7.37 -5.73 -5.80
N ARG A 330 -7.06 -5.86 -4.51
CA ARG A 330 -7.95 -6.50 -3.53
C ARG A 330 -8.58 -5.47 -2.62
N ARG A 331 -9.83 -5.72 -2.22
CA ARG A 331 -10.49 -4.95 -1.16
C ARG A 331 -9.95 -5.38 0.20
N VAL A 332 -9.62 -4.40 1.03
CA VAL A 332 -9.39 -4.61 2.47
C VAL A 332 -10.70 -4.35 3.19
N VAL A 333 -11.25 -5.37 3.85
CA VAL A 333 -12.56 -5.31 4.54
C VAL A 333 -12.40 -5.52 6.04
N ASN A 334 -13.45 -5.21 6.81
CA ASN A 334 -13.44 -5.29 8.28
C ASN A 334 -12.44 -4.33 8.95
N VAL A 335 -12.24 -3.15 8.35
CA VAL A 335 -11.39 -2.09 8.91
C VAL A 335 -12.21 -1.25 9.89
N ALA A 336 -11.86 -1.32 11.17
CA ALA A 336 -12.42 -0.46 12.20
C ALA A 336 -12.07 1.02 11.93
N ALA A 337 -12.82 1.95 12.53
CA ALA A 337 -12.53 3.37 12.37
C ALA A 337 -11.16 3.71 12.96
N GLY A 338 -10.31 4.37 12.18
CA GLY A 338 -8.99 4.83 12.63
C GLY A 338 -9.10 5.91 13.70
N THR A 339 -8.22 5.85 14.69
CA THR A 339 -8.18 6.78 15.84
C THR A 339 -6.86 7.56 15.90
N GLY A 340 -5.76 6.94 15.45
CA GLY A 340 -4.46 7.58 15.27
C GLY A 340 -4.30 8.20 13.88
N ALA A 341 -3.34 9.12 13.76
CA ALA A 341 -3.06 9.80 12.49
C ALA A 341 -2.54 8.87 11.37
N SER A 342 -1.99 7.71 11.73
CA SER A 342 -1.46 6.69 10.81
C SER A 342 -2.39 5.48 10.61
N ASP A 343 -3.60 5.51 11.16
CA ASP A 343 -4.55 4.42 11.01
C ASP A 343 -5.20 4.47 9.61
N ALA A 344 -5.57 3.29 9.10
CA ALA A 344 -6.40 3.22 7.90
C ALA A 344 -7.79 3.81 8.16
N VAL A 345 -8.27 4.63 7.23
CA VAL A 345 -9.62 5.21 7.27
C VAL A 345 -10.60 4.26 6.60
N ASN A 346 -11.72 3.96 7.26
CA ASN A 346 -12.78 3.14 6.66
C ASN A 346 -13.82 3.99 5.91
N LEU A 347 -14.69 3.35 5.13
CA LEU A 347 -15.70 4.05 4.32
C LEU A 347 -16.65 4.92 5.16
N SER A 348 -17.02 4.47 6.37
CA SER A 348 -17.94 5.21 7.24
C SER A 348 -17.35 6.53 7.75
N GLN A 349 -16.05 6.57 8.06
CA GLN A 349 -15.36 7.81 8.45
C GLN A 349 -15.29 8.79 7.29
N LEU A 350 -14.96 8.31 6.08
CA LEU A 350 -14.93 9.14 4.88
C LEU A 350 -16.32 9.74 4.59
N GLN A 351 -17.37 8.94 4.68
CA GLN A 351 -18.75 9.39 4.49
C GLN A 351 -19.18 10.41 5.55
N ALA A 352 -18.78 10.24 6.81
CA ALA A 352 -19.06 11.20 7.87
C ALA A 352 -18.37 12.55 7.62
N THR A 353 -17.09 12.55 7.24
CA THR A 353 -16.37 13.78 6.87
C THR A 353 -17.00 14.46 5.66
N LEU A 354 -17.42 13.69 4.65
CA LEU A 354 -18.10 14.23 3.48
C LEU A 354 -19.46 14.86 3.84
N ALA A 355 -20.22 14.23 4.74
CA ALA A 355 -21.48 14.79 5.24
C ALA A 355 -21.25 16.13 5.98
N THR A 356 -20.20 16.23 6.80
CA THR A 356 -19.82 17.50 7.45
C THR A 356 -19.44 18.57 6.43
N ALA A 357 -18.68 18.22 5.39
CA ALA A 357 -18.28 19.15 4.34
C ALA A 357 -19.49 19.69 3.55
N ASN A 358 -20.42 18.81 3.16
CA ASN A 358 -21.65 19.21 2.47
C ASN A 358 -22.52 20.12 3.34
N ALA A 359 -22.70 19.80 4.62
CA ALA A 359 -23.47 20.63 5.54
C ALA A 359 -22.86 22.05 5.69
N TYR A 360 -21.53 22.16 5.71
CA TYR A 360 -20.85 23.44 5.71
C TYR A 360 -21.13 24.25 4.44
N THR A 361 -20.99 23.64 3.26
CA THR A 361 -21.25 24.33 1.98
C THR A 361 -22.70 24.75 1.86
N ASP A 362 -23.64 23.89 2.27
CA ASP A 362 -25.07 24.19 2.24
C ASP A 362 -25.39 25.39 3.14
N THR A 363 -24.81 25.42 4.34
CA THR A 363 -24.98 26.54 5.28
C THR A 363 -24.39 27.84 4.73
N ALA A 364 -23.20 27.78 4.14
CA ALA A 364 -22.53 28.95 3.57
C ALA A 364 -23.32 29.52 2.38
N VAL A 365 -23.82 28.66 1.49
CA VAL A 365 -24.67 29.07 0.35
C VAL A 365 -25.99 29.65 0.83
N ALA A 366 -26.65 29.01 1.81
CA ALA A 366 -27.90 29.51 2.35
C ALA A 366 -27.74 30.89 3.02
N THR A 367 -26.68 31.07 3.82
CA THR A 367 -26.39 32.32 4.51
C THR A 367 -25.99 33.42 3.52
N GLY A 368 -25.13 33.10 2.54
CA GLY A 368 -24.75 34.02 1.48
C GLY A 368 -25.93 34.44 0.61
N GLY A 369 -26.80 33.50 0.23
CA GLY A 369 -28.03 33.78 -0.51
C GLY A 369 -29.00 34.65 0.28
N THR A 370 -29.16 34.40 1.58
CA THR A 370 -29.99 35.23 2.46
C THR A 370 -29.43 36.65 2.56
N ALA A 371 -28.12 36.81 2.73
CA ALA A 371 -27.48 38.13 2.78
C ALA A 371 -27.59 38.89 1.44
N ALA A 372 -27.44 38.18 0.31
CA ALA A 372 -27.61 38.76 -1.02
C ALA A 372 -29.05 39.19 -1.30
N ASN A 373 -30.04 38.37 -0.91
CA ASN A 373 -31.45 38.71 -1.00
C ASN A 373 -31.76 39.92 -0.12
N ALA A 374 -31.34 39.92 1.15
CA ALA A 374 -31.52 41.07 2.05
C ALA A 374 -30.92 42.36 1.47
N TYR A 375 -29.70 42.30 0.92
CA TYR A 375 -29.11 43.45 0.23
C TYR A 375 -29.96 43.93 -0.96
N THR A 376 -30.51 43.00 -1.75
CA THR A 376 -31.34 43.31 -2.91
C THR A 376 -32.69 43.90 -2.48
N ASP A 377 -33.33 43.32 -1.47
CA ASP A 377 -34.61 43.76 -0.90
C ASP A 377 -34.47 45.15 -0.25
N ASP A 378 -33.42 45.37 0.55
CA ASP A 378 -33.10 46.68 1.14
C ASP A 378 -32.88 47.73 0.05
N ARG A 379 -32.21 47.34 -1.04
CA ARG A 379 -31.99 48.22 -2.20
C ARG A 379 -33.29 48.52 -2.94
N GLU A 380 -34.16 47.53 -3.13
CA GLU A 380 -35.47 47.72 -3.74
C GLU A 380 -36.37 48.60 -2.87
N ALA A 381 -36.39 48.39 -1.55
CA ALA A 381 -37.14 49.20 -0.61
C ALA A 381 -36.66 50.66 -0.61
N ALA A 382 -35.34 50.89 -0.66
CA ALA A 382 -34.77 52.23 -0.80
C ALA A 382 -35.20 52.88 -2.14
N ILE A 383 -35.11 52.15 -3.25
CA ILE A 383 -35.55 52.64 -4.57
C ILE A 383 -37.05 52.98 -4.54
N ARG A 384 -37.89 52.13 -3.95
CA ARG A 384 -39.34 52.39 -3.84
C ARG A 384 -39.62 53.64 -2.99
N GLY A 385 -38.91 53.79 -1.88
CA GLY A 385 -39.00 54.99 -1.05
C GLY A 385 -38.58 56.27 -1.80
N ASP A 386 -37.50 56.20 -2.58
CA ASP A 386 -37.07 57.31 -3.45
C ASP A 386 -38.13 57.64 -4.52
N LEU A 387 -38.76 56.63 -5.14
CA LEU A 387 -39.85 56.82 -6.10
C LEU A 387 -41.08 57.46 -5.45
N GLU A 388 -41.54 56.95 -4.31
CA GLU A 388 -42.71 57.49 -3.58
C GLU A 388 -42.48 58.94 -3.15
N ALA A 389 -41.28 59.26 -2.66
CA ALA A 389 -40.89 60.63 -2.33
C ALA A 389 -40.85 61.53 -3.57
N GLY A 390 -40.34 61.02 -4.70
CA GLY A 390 -40.33 61.72 -5.99
C GLY A 390 -41.73 61.97 -6.54
N ASP A 391 -42.61 60.97 -6.50
CA ASP A 391 -44.00 61.07 -6.92
C ASP A 391 -44.78 62.06 -6.04
N ALA A 392 -44.59 61.99 -4.71
CA ALA A 392 -45.18 62.95 -3.78
C ALA A 392 -44.70 64.38 -4.06
N ALA A 393 -43.40 64.58 -4.29
CA ALA A 393 -42.85 65.89 -4.65
C ALA A 393 -43.41 66.40 -5.98
N THR A 394 -43.53 65.53 -6.99
CA THR A 394 -44.12 65.86 -8.30
C THR A 394 -45.59 66.22 -8.17
N LEU A 395 -46.36 65.46 -7.39
CA LEU A 395 -47.78 65.73 -7.14
C LEU A 395 -47.98 67.02 -6.35
N THR A 396 -47.17 67.26 -5.31
CA THR A 396 -47.19 68.53 -4.57
C THR A 396 -46.88 69.70 -5.50
N ALA A 397 -45.82 69.61 -6.31
CA ALA A 397 -45.48 70.65 -7.28
C ALA A 397 -46.62 70.88 -8.30
N ALA A 398 -47.26 69.82 -8.79
CA ALA A 398 -48.39 69.91 -9.70
C ALA A 398 -49.63 70.54 -9.05
N ASN A 399 -49.94 70.20 -7.80
CA ASN A 399 -51.02 70.82 -7.03
C ASN A 399 -50.74 72.29 -6.78
N THR A 400 -49.55 72.66 -6.31
CA THR A 400 -49.14 74.06 -6.12
C THR A 400 -49.25 74.87 -7.42
N TYR A 401 -48.83 74.30 -8.55
CA TYR A 401 -49.00 74.94 -9.86
C TYR A 401 -50.49 75.14 -10.20
N THR A 402 -51.31 74.11 -9.98
CA THR A 402 -52.76 74.16 -10.23
C THR A 402 -53.45 75.18 -9.33
N ASP A 403 -53.09 75.23 -8.05
CA ASP A 403 -53.60 76.20 -7.07
C ASP A 403 -53.27 77.63 -7.50
N HIS A 404 -52.02 77.90 -7.92
CA HIS A 404 -51.64 79.19 -8.48
C HIS A 404 -52.44 79.56 -9.74
N ALA A 405 -52.71 78.59 -10.62
CA ALA A 405 -53.52 78.81 -11.81
C ALA A 405 -54.99 79.14 -11.48
N ILE A 406 -55.56 78.50 -10.44
CA ILE A 406 -56.93 78.76 -9.96
C ILE A 406 -57.02 80.11 -9.25
N GLU A 407 -56.01 80.47 -8.44
CA GLU A 407 -55.93 81.77 -7.74
C GLU A 407 -55.90 82.94 -8.75
N GLN A 408 -55.19 82.78 -9.88
CA GLN A 408 -55.21 83.75 -10.97
C GLN A 408 -56.60 83.87 -11.63
N LEU A 409 -57.41 82.81 -11.62
CA LEU A 409 -58.77 82.81 -12.19
C LEU A 409 -59.80 83.42 -11.23
N THR A 410 -59.68 83.20 -9.92
CA THR A 410 -60.54 83.85 -8.90
C THR A 410 -60.20 85.33 -8.73
N GLY A 411 -58.94 85.73 -8.95
CA GLY A 411 -58.52 87.13 -9.05
C GLY A 411 -59.15 87.91 -10.21
N PHE A 412 -59.70 87.22 -11.22
CA PHE A 412 -60.50 87.86 -12.29
C PHE A 412 -61.83 88.43 -11.76
N GLY A 413 -62.37 87.89 -10.66
CA GLY A 413 -63.61 88.36 -10.02
C GLY A 413 -63.48 89.78 -9.48
N GLU A 414 -62.38 90.08 -8.76
CA GLU A 414 -62.14 91.43 -8.24
C GLU A 414 -61.88 92.46 -9.36
N GLY A 415 -61.23 92.04 -10.45
CA GLY A 415 -61.01 92.89 -11.63
C GLY A 415 -62.32 93.28 -12.36
N PHE A 416 -63.31 92.38 -12.37
CA PHE A 416 -64.59 92.61 -13.03
C PHE A 416 -65.51 93.55 -12.22
N ASP A 417 -65.50 93.45 -10.89
CA ASP A 417 -66.27 94.34 -10.02
C ASP A 417 -65.76 95.78 -10.05
N ALA A 418 -64.43 95.98 -10.13
CA ALA A 418 -63.83 97.29 -10.30
C ALA A 418 -64.17 97.95 -11.66
N PHE A 419 -64.26 97.15 -12.73
CA PHE A 419 -64.68 97.62 -14.05
C PHE A 419 -66.14 98.09 -14.06
N ARG A 420 -67.05 97.33 -13.43
CA ARG A 420 -68.47 97.67 -13.33
C ARG A 420 -68.70 99.01 -12.61
N ALA A 421 -68.02 99.26 -11.49
CA ALA A 421 -68.12 100.51 -10.74
C ALA A 421 -67.56 101.75 -11.49
N GLY A 422 -66.66 101.56 -12.46
CA GLY A 422 -66.12 102.64 -13.29
C GLY A 422 -67.07 103.13 -14.37
N VAL A 423 -67.94 102.25 -14.87
CA VAL A 423 -68.91 102.57 -15.94
C VAL A 423 -70.10 103.37 -15.39
N ASP A 424 -70.65 102.97 -14.23
CA ASP A 424 -71.82 103.64 -13.62
C ASP A 424 -71.54 105.11 -13.29
N ARG A 425 -70.32 105.42 -12.81
CA ARG A 425 -69.91 106.79 -12.44
C ARG A 425 -69.82 107.76 -13.62
N ARG A 426 -69.59 107.27 -14.84
CA ARG A 426 -69.54 108.12 -16.04
C ARG A 426 -70.93 108.50 -16.54
N PHE A 427 -71.92 107.64 -16.34
CA PHE A 427 -73.29 107.95 -16.75
C PHE A 427 -73.93 109.03 -15.87
N GLU A 428 -73.71 108.98 -14.55
CA GLU A 428 -74.21 110.02 -13.62
C GLU A 428 -73.63 111.42 -13.93
N GLN A 429 -72.34 111.52 -14.27
CA GLN A 429 -71.72 112.80 -14.63
C GLN A 429 -72.27 113.41 -15.93
N GLN A 430 -72.75 112.58 -16.84
CA GLN A 430 -73.29 113.03 -18.11
C GLN A 430 -74.73 113.56 -17.95
N ASP A 431 -75.54 112.90 -17.11
CA ASP A 431 -76.91 113.32 -16.81
C ASP A 431 -76.95 114.68 -16.10
N ASP A 432 -76.07 114.87 -15.12
CA ASP A 432 -75.94 116.12 -14.37
C ASP A 432 -75.53 117.33 -15.25
N ARG A 433 -74.86 117.06 -16.37
CA ARG A 433 -74.48 118.08 -17.35
C ARG A 433 -75.66 118.45 -18.24
N ILE A 434 -76.45 117.47 -18.67
CA ILE A 434 -77.64 117.69 -19.51
C ILE A 434 -78.69 118.53 -18.76
N GLY A 435 -78.95 118.24 -17.49
CA GLY A 435 -79.86 119.03 -16.66
C GLY A 435 -79.46 120.52 -16.58
N ARG A 436 -78.16 120.81 -16.42
CA ARG A 436 -77.64 122.19 -16.38
C ARG A 436 -77.79 122.94 -17.71
N VAL A 437 -77.64 122.25 -18.84
CA VAL A 437 -77.84 122.84 -20.18
C VAL A 437 -79.32 123.18 -20.41
N GLY A 438 -80.24 122.33 -19.96
CA GLY A 438 -81.68 122.62 -20.04
C GLY A 438 -82.07 123.85 -19.22
N ALA A 439 -81.52 124.00 -18.01
CA ALA A 439 -81.81 125.12 -17.13
C ALA A 439 -81.30 126.46 -17.72
N LEU A 440 -80.10 126.43 -18.33
CA LEU A 440 -79.50 127.58 -19.03
C LEU A 440 -80.41 128.11 -20.15
N ASN A 441 -81.01 127.20 -20.91
CA ASN A 441 -81.89 127.58 -22.01
C ASN A 441 -83.18 128.22 -21.51
N ALA A 442 -83.79 127.66 -20.46
CA ALA A 442 -84.98 128.23 -19.82
C ALA A 442 -84.72 129.64 -19.26
N ALA A 443 -83.56 129.86 -18.64
CA ALA A 443 -83.19 131.17 -18.10
C ALA A 443 -83.07 132.22 -19.22
N MET A 444 -82.38 131.88 -20.31
CA MET A 444 -82.18 132.80 -21.45
C MET A 444 -83.49 133.23 -22.12
N ILE A 445 -84.44 132.30 -22.26
CA ILE A 445 -85.76 132.60 -22.84
C ILE A 445 -86.56 133.53 -21.93
N GLY A 446 -86.54 133.28 -20.61
CA GLY A 446 -87.18 134.16 -19.64
C GLY A 446 -86.63 135.59 -19.67
N MET A 447 -85.31 135.72 -19.87
CA MET A 447 -84.65 137.04 -19.93
C MET A 447 -85.07 137.81 -21.18
N ALA A 448 -85.13 137.16 -22.34
CA ALA A 448 -85.57 137.79 -23.59
C ALA A 448 -87.04 138.26 -23.55
N ALA A 449 -87.92 137.54 -22.84
CA ALA A 449 -89.33 137.91 -22.70
C ALA A 449 -89.57 139.13 -21.78
N SER A 450 -88.75 139.28 -20.73
CA SER A 450 -88.94 140.33 -19.71
C SER A 450 -88.78 141.78 -20.21
N ALA A 451 -88.23 141.99 -21.41
CA ALA A 451 -87.82 143.30 -21.90
C ALA A 451 -88.54 143.78 -23.19
N ALA A 452 -89.63 143.12 -23.60
CA ALA A 452 -90.34 143.38 -24.87
C ALA A 452 -91.20 144.69 -24.95
N ALA A 453 -91.09 145.63 -24.02
CA ALA A 453 -91.91 146.85 -24.00
C ALA A 453 -91.10 148.14 -23.74
N VAL A 454 -90.08 148.40 -24.57
CA VAL A 454 -89.24 149.62 -24.47
C VAL A 454 -89.73 150.72 -25.43
N GLU A 455 -90.07 151.88 -24.85
CA GLU A 455 -90.43 153.13 -25.55
C GLU A 455 -89.24 154.09 -25.68
N ASP A 456 -89.38 155.07 -26.60
CA ASP A 456 -88.30 155.81 -27.27
C ASP A 456 -87.17 156.30 -26.33
N GLY A 457 -85.95 155.82 -26.57
CA GLY A 457 -84.70 156.39 -26.02
C GLY A 457 -84.12 155.79 -24.73
N GLN A 458 -84.67 154.70 -24.16
CA GLN A 458 -84.12 154.09 -22.93
C GLN A 458 -83.60 152.65 -23.13
N SER A 459 -82.49 152.31 -22.44
CA SER A 459 -81.96 150.93 -22.36
C SER A 459 -82.53 150.21 -21.13
N ARG A 460 -82.79 148.90 -21.25
CA ARG A 460 -83.23 148.06 -20.12
C ARG A 460 -82.29 146.89 -19.87
N LEU A 461 -82.21 146.49 -18.59
CA LEU A 461 -81.50 145.31 -18.12
C LEU A 461 -82.53 144.31 -17.61
N GLY A 462 -82.56 143.11 -18.20
CA GLY A 462 -83.43 142.01 -17.83
C GLY A 462 -82.65 140.91 -17.12
N PHE A 463 -83.28 140.28 -16.13
CA PHE A 463 -82.74 139.12 -15.42
C PHE A 463 -83.78 138.01 -15.43
N ALA A 464 -83.36 136.76 -15.61
CA ALA A 464 -84.26 135.63 -15.48
C ALA A 464 -83.55 134.40 -14.93
N ILE A 465 -84.31 133.58 -14.23
CA ILE A 465 -83.87 132.31 -13.66
C ILE A 465 -84.63 131.20 -14.38
N GLY A 466 -83.93 130.16 -14.79
CA GLY A 466 -84.47 128.97 -15.42
C GLY A 466 -84.12 127.72 -14.63
N GLU A 467 -85.02 126.75 -14.60
CA GLU A 467 -84.82 125.48 -13.92
C GLU A 467 -85.14 124.33 -14.87
N HIS A 468 -84.33 123.27 -14.85
CA HIS A 468 -84.57 122.05 -15.59
C HIS A 468 -83.96 120.86 -14.85
N ASP A 469 -84.78 119.85 -14.60
CA ASP A 469 -84.38 118.58 -13.96
C ASP A 469 -83.59 118.76 -12.65
N GLY A 470 -84.07 119.64 -11.78
CA GLY A 470 -83.47 119.96 -10.48
C GLY A 470 -82.20 120.82 -10.55
N LYS A 471 -81.75 121.22 -11.75
CA LYS A 471 -80.64 122.17 -11.93
C LYS A 471 -81.21 123.57 -12.24
N GLN A 472 -80.60 124.60 -11.66
CA GLN A 472 -81.01 125.99 -11.84
C GLN A 472 -79.95 126.78 -12.60
N ALA A 473 -80.39 127.76 -13.38
CA ALA A 473 -79.54 128.66 -14.13
C ALA A 473 -80.02 130.10 -13.99
N PHE A 474 -79.08 131.03 -13.94
CA PHE A 474 -79.35 132.47 -13.84
C PHE A 474 -78.86 133.15 -15.10
N SER A 475 -79.67 134.08 -15.62
CA SER A 475 -79.34 134.85 -16.82
C SER A 475 -79.54 136.35 -16.61
N ILE A 476 -78.71 137.12 -17.31
CA ILE A 476 -78.70 138.58 -17.32
C ILE A 476 -78.54 139.04 -18.77
N GLY A 477 -79.28 140.07 -19.17
CA GLY A 477 -79.11 140.65 -20.49
C GLY A 477 -79.52 142.10 -20.58
N LEU A 478 -78.89 142.80 -21.51
CA LEU A 478 -79.14 144.18 -21.85
C LEU A 478 -79.90 144.23 -23.18
N GLN A 479 -81.00 144.99 -23.22
CA GLN A 479 -81.71 145.32 -24.45
C GLN A 479 -81.70 146.82 -24.71
N GLN A 480 -81.37 147.20 -25.95
CA GLN A 480 -81.35 148.59 -26.38
C GLN A 480 -81.98 148.75 -27.77
N ARG A 481 -82.90 149.73 -27.88
CA ARG A 481 -83.61 150.03 -29.11
C ARG A 481 -82.92 151.19 -29.83
N ILE A 482 -82.48 150.96 -31.07
CA ILE A 482 -81.76 151.93 -31.89
C ILE A 482 -82.73 152.43 -32.96
N GLY A 483 -83.39 153.55 -32.68
CA GLY A 483 -84.42 154.14 -33.54
C GLY A 483 -85.74 153.35 -33.57
N LYS A 484 -86.71 153.81 -34.36
CA LYS A 484 -88.10 153.31 -34.30
C LYS A 484 -88.28 151.84 -34.72
N ARG A 485 -87.28 151.20 -35.34
CA ARG A 485 -87.44 149.89 -36.03
C ARG A 485 -86.48 148.77 -35.62
N VAL A 486 -85.48 148.99 -34.75
CA VAL A 486 -84.47 147.97 -34.41
C VAL A 486 -84.25 147.84 -32.89
N ALA A 487 -84.26 146.61 -32.37
CA ALA A 487 -83.92 146.29 -30.99
C ALA A 487 -82.78 145.24 -30.93
N LEU A 488 -81.74 145.50 -30.15
CA LEU A 488 -80.61 144.60 -29.91
C LEU A 488 -80.70 144.04 -28.49
N THR A 489 -80.47 142.74 -28.34
CA THR A 489 -80.43 142.00 -27.08
C THR A 489 -79.09 141.32 -26.94
N VAL A 490 -78.42 141.48 -25.80
CA VAL A 490 -77.21 140.74 -25.46
C VAL A 490 -77.40 140.16 -24.08
N GLY A 491 -77.17 138.86 -23.88
CA GLY A 491 -77.28 138.28 -22.55
C GLY A 491 -76.39 137.06 -22.34
N GLY A 492 -76.21 136.69 -21.08
CA GLY A 492 -75.46 135.50 -20.66
C GLY A 492 -76.21 134.76 -19.57
N ALA A 493 -76.05 133.44 -19.53
CA ALA A 493 -76.61 132.55 -18.53
C ALA A 493 -75.56 131.61 -17.93
N PHE A 494 -75.73 131.26 -16.66
CA PHE A 494 -74.77 130.50 -15.87
C PHE A 494 -75.49 129.41 -15.03
N SER A 495 -74.98 128.18 -15.01
CA SER A 495 -75.46 127.06 -14.19
C SER A 495 -74.30 126.16 -13.73
N GLY A 496 -73.87 126.30 -12.48
CA GLY A 496 -72.70 125.60 -11.94
C GLY A 496 -71.42 125.92 -12.74
N SER A 497 -70.80 124.89 -13.32
CA SER A 497 -69.62 125.03 -14.20
C SER A 497 -69.96 125.30 -15.68
N GLU A 498 -71.24 125.25 -16.07
CA GLU A 498 -71.71 125.50 -17.44
C GLU A 498 -72.08 126.99 -17.62
N ARG A 499 -71.73 127.57 -18.77
CA ARG A 499 -71.96 129.00 -19.10
C ARG A 499 -72.39 129.12 -20.55
N SER A 500 -73.32 130.03 -20.85
CA SER A 500 -73.82 130.30 -22.19
C SER A 500 -74.01 131.80 -22.42
N THR A 501 -73.83 132.26 -23.66
CA THR A 501 -74.05 133.67 -24.07
C THR A 501 -74.92 133.72 -25.32
N THR A 502 -75.72 134.77 -25.45
CA THR A 502 -76.66 134.97 -26.56
C THR A 502 -76.64 136.43 -27.01
N LEU A 503 -76.85 136.63 -28.30
CA LEU A 503 -76.91 137.94 -28.95
C LEU A 503 -78.01 137.88 -30.01
N GLY A 504 -79.06 138.67 -29.86
CA GLY A 504 -80.25 138.63 -30.71
C GLY A 504 -80.65 140.02 -31.20
N VAL A 505 -81.10 140.13 -32.45
CA VAL A 505 -81.57 141.39 -33.06
C VAL A 505 -83.00 141.19 -33.54
N GLY A 506 -83.91 142.07 -33.10
CA GLY A 506 -85.30 142.13 -33.55
C GLY A 506 -85.55 143.39 -34.39
N ILE A 507 -86.12 143.23 -35.58
CA ILE A 507 -86.43 144.33 -36.50
C ILE A 507 -87.94 144.34 -36.73
N GLY A 508 -88.60 145.46 -36.42
CA GLY A 508 -90.05 145.65 -36.63
C GLY A 508 -90.32 146.40 -37.94
N PHE A 509 -91.12 145.80 -38.81
CA PHE A 509 -91.58 146.38 -40.09
C PHE A 509 -92.89 147.16 -39.93
#